data_AF-C7PVT6-F1
#
_entry.id   AF-C7PVT6-F1
#
_cell.length_a   1.000
_cell.length_b   1.000
_cell.length_c   1.000
_cell.angle_alpha   90.00
_cell.angle_beta   90.00
_cell.angle_gamma   90.00
#
_symmetry.space_group_name_H-M   'P 1'
#
loop_
_entity.id
_entity.type
_entity.pdbx_description
1 polymer ?
#
loop_
_entity_poly.entity_id
_entity_poly.type
_entity_poly.pdbx_seq_one_letter_code
_entity_poly.pdbx_strand_id
1 'polypeptide(L)'
;MSSDTRDRLLQGTIDALRTQGIAGVSARTIAAAAGVNQALVFYHFGSVDELLAAAAMWSTEQQVAAYREPFERVRSLRELQKVGRELHTRESAAGNVTVLGQMLAGAQTNPAFAAATRDALALWTVEIERVLARVLADSPLGEVADVPGLARAVAASFIGMELLAAVDPEGDKAAFRALDQLGALLEYLDDLGPASRAAARRAVRTAVRRSVRA
;
A
#
# COMPACT_ATOMS: atom_id res chain seq x y z
N MET A 1 3.48 -19.95 -25.16
CA MET A 1 4.61 -20.58 -24.42
C MET A 1 5.53 -19.54 -23.77
N SER A 2 5.90 -18.43 -24.45
CA SER A 2 6.73 -17.36 -23.85
C SER A 2 6.09 -16.65 -22.64
N SER A 3 4.78 -16.39 -22.65
CA SER A 3 4.07 -15.77 -21.51
C SER A 3 4.10 -16.65 -20.27
N ASP A 4 3.87 -17.96 -20.42
CA ASP A 4 3.91 -18.92 -19.32
C ASP A 4 5.29 -18.96 -18.64
N THR A 5 6.37 -19.00 -19.41
CA THR A 5 7.73 -18.92 -18.84
C THR A 5 7.98 -17.59 -18.13
N ARG A 6 7.56 -16.47 -18.74
CA ARG A 6 7.73 -15.14 -18.14
C ARG A 6 7.00 -15.05 -16.80
N ASP A 7 5.76 -15.51 -16.72
CA ASP A 7 4.96 -15.49 -15.51
C ASP A 7 5.52 -16.43 -14.43
N ARG A 8 6.02 -17.61 -14.82
CA ARG A 8 6.75 -18.52 -13.91
C ARG A 8 8.01 -17.89 -13.34
N LEU A 9 8.75 -17.11 -14.13
CA LEU A 9 9.91 -16.36 -13.64
C LEU A 9 9.51 -15.27 -12.64
N LEU A 10 8.43 -14.53 -12.90
CA LEU A 10 7.89 -13.53 -11.96
C LEU A 10 7.47 -14.18 -10.64
N GLN A 11 6.68 -15.25 -10.70
CA GLN A 11 6.23 -16.00 -9.53
C GLN A 11 7.43 -16.60 -8.76
N GLY A 12 8.34 -17.30 -9.45
CA GLY A 12 9.53 -17.87 -8.84
C GLY A 12 10.45 -16.83 -8.19
N THR A 13 10.45 -15.59 -8.71
CA THR A 13 11.19 -14.47 -8.10
C THR A 13 10.57 -14.05 -6.78
N ILE A 14 9.24 -13.92 -6.71
CA ILE A 14 8.54 -13.60 -5.45
C ILE A 14 8.74 -14.71 -4.42
N ASP A 15 8.68 -15.97 -4.83
CA ASP A 15 8.89 -17.10 -3.92
C ASP A 15 10.34 -17.17 -3.41
N ALA A 16 11.32 -16.89 -4.28
CA ALA A 16 12.73 -16.77 -3.87
C ALA A 16 12.93 -15.60 -2.88
N LEU A 17 12.31 -14.45 -3.12
CA LEU A 17 12.37 -13.30 -2.19
C LEU A 17 11.78 -13.64 -0.81
N ARG A 18 10.62 -14.30 -0.77
CA ARG A 18 9.97 -14.70 0.50
C ARG A 18 10.79 -15.72 1.29
N THR A 19 11.44 -16.65 0.60
CA THR A 19 12.13 -17.79 1.25
C THR A 19 13.61 -17.54 1.54
N GLN A 20 14.30 -16.81 0.67
CA GLN A 20 15.76 -16.63 0.73
C GLN A 20 16.16 -15.17 1.03
N GLY A 21 15.21 -14.23 0.93
CA GLY A 21 15.48 -12.81 1.03
C GLY A 21 16.30 -12.26 -0.13
N ILE A 22 16.32 -10.94 -0.29
CA ILE A 22 16.97 -10.27 -1.42
C ILE A 22 18.47 -10.61 -1.58
N ALA A 23 19.18 -10.88 -0.48
CA ALA A 23 20.59 -11.27 -0.52
C ALA A 23 20.84 -12.70 -1.04
N GLY A 24 19.83 -13.58 -0.96
CA GLY A 24 19.89 -14.95 -1.49
C GLY A 24 19.39 -15.09 -2.93
N VAL A 25 18.85 -14.02 -3.51
CA VAL A 25 18.27 -14.05 -4.85
C VAL A 25 19.36 -13.90 -5.93
N SER A 26 19.31 -14.79 -6.92
CA SER A 26 20.17 -14.82 -8.10
C SER A 26 19.42 -15.44 -9.27
N ALA A 27 19.93 -15.29 -10.51
CA ALA A 27 19.34 -15.95 -11.67
C ALA A 27 19.18 -17.46 -11.48
N ARG A 28 20.14 -18.10 -10.79
CA ARG A 28 20.09 -19.54 -10.47
C ARG A 28 18.98 -19.87 -9.48
N THR A 29 18.88 -19.13 -8.38
CA THR A 29 17.88 -19.43 -7.34
C THR A 29 16.46 -19.13 -7.82
N ILE A 30 16.27 -18.07 -8.62
CA ILE A 30 15.00 -17.77 -9.29
C ILE A 30 14.63 -18.87 -10.27
N ALA A 31 15.54 -19.27 -11.16
CA ALA A 31 15.25 -20.26 -12.18
C ALA A 31 14.92 -21.63 -11.57
N ALA A 32 15.59 -21.99 -10.47
CA ALA A 32 15.24 -23.18 -9.69
C ALA A 32 13.83 -23.08 -9.10
N ALA A 33 13.45 -21.96 -8.48
CA ALA A 33 12.11 -21.73 -7.95
C ALA A 33 11.03 -21.75 -9.05
N ALA A 34 11.33 -21.18 -10.21
CA ALA A 34 10.44 -21.15 -11.37
C ALA A 34 10.39 -22.49 -12.12
N GLY A 35 11.32 -23.42 -11.87
CA GLY A 35 11.44 -24.69 -12.60
C GLY A 35 11.85 -24.53 -14.07
N VAL A 36 12.69 -23.55 -14.38
CA VAL A 36 13.12 -23.21 -15.75
C VAL A 36 14.64 -23.09 -15.87
N ASN A 37 15.15 -22.91 -17.08
CA ASN A 37 16.58 -22.68 -17.32
C ASN A 37 16.96 -21.22 -16.95
N GLN A 38 18.06 -21.03 -16.20
CA GLN A 38 18.57 -19.71 -15.81
C GLN A 38 18.85 -18.75 -16.98
N ALA A 39 19.19 -19.26 -18.16
CA ALA A 39 19.39 -18.43 -19.35
C ALA A 39 18.13 -17.64 -19.73
N LEU A 40 16.95 -18.14 -19.35
CA LEU A 40 15.67 -17.48 -19.63
C LEU A 40 15.47 -16.21 -18.81
N VAL A 41 16.14 -16.05 -17.67
CA VAL A 41 16.14 -14.79 -16.89
C VAL A 41 16.67 -13.66 -17.77
N PHE A 42 17.88 -13.84 -18.32
CA PHE A 42 18.54 -12.83 -19.15
C PHE A 42 17.82 -12.63 -20.49
N TYR A 43 17.28 -13.71 -21.07
CA TYR A 43 16.49 -13.62 -22.30
C TYR A 43 15.21 -12.77 -22.14
N HIS A 44 14.48 -12.93 -21.03
CA HIS A 44 13.19 -12.24 -20.84
C HIS A 44 13.30 -10.87 -20.17
N PHE A 45 14.30 -10.67 -19.32
CA PHE A 45 14.36 -9.50 -18.44
C PHE A 45 15.66 -8.71 -18.54
N GLY A 46 16.70 -9.20 -19.22
CA GLY A 46 17.99 -8.51 -19.34
C GLY A 46 18.89 -8.69 -18.12
N SER A 47 18.35 -8.52 -16.91
CA SER A 47 19.08 -8.67 -15.65
C SER A 47 18.22 -9.22 -14.50
N VAL A 48 18.88 -9.63 -13.40
CA VAL A 48 18.19 -10.04 -12.18
C VAL A 48 17.47 -8.86 -11.53
N ASP A 49 18.06 -7.66 -11.56
CA ASP A 49 17.46 -6.45 -11.00
C ASP A 49 16.19 -6.06 -11.76
N GLU A 50 16.21 -6.11 -13.09
CA GLU A 50 15.01 -5.85 -13.91
C GLU A 50 13.91 -6.89 -13.65
N LEU A 51 14.29 -8.16 -13.43
CA LEU A 51 13.34 -9.21 -13.03
C LEU A 51 12.77 -8.96 -11.63
N LEU A 52 13.60 -8.57 -10.65
CA LEU A 52 13.15 -8.23 -9.30
C LEU A 52 12.15 -7.07 -9.31
N ALA A 53 12.47 -6.00 -10.03
CA ALA A 53 11.59 -4.86 -10.24
C ALA A 53 10.27 -5.27 -10.91
N ALA A 54 10.34 -6.06 -11.99
CA ALA A 54 9.15 -6.54 -12.70
C ALA A 54 8.28 -7.48 -11.83
N ALA A 55 8.90 -8.34 -11.04
CA ALA A 55 8.22 -9.26 -10.13
C ALA A 55 7.49 -8.49 -9.01
N ALA A 56 8.14 -7.48 -8.42
CA ALA A 56 7.51 -6.62 -7.41
C ALA A 56 6.28 -5.89 -7.96
N MET A 57 6.38 -5.34 -9.17
CA MET A 57 5.25 -4.69 -9.85
C MET A 57 4.13 -5.69 -10.13
N TRP A 58 4.44 -6.83 -10.76
CA TRP A 58 3.48 -7.89 -11.06
C TRP A 58 2.75 -8.40 -9.82
N SER A 59 3.49 -8.66 -8.73
CA SER A 59 2.91 -9.08 -7.45
C SER A 59 1.95 -8.02 -6.88
N THR A 60 2.34 -6.75 -6.98
CA THR A 60 1.51 -5.63 -6.49
C THR A 60 0.24 -5.47 -7.33
N GLU A 61 0.32 -5.59 -8.65
CA GLU A 61 -0.84 -5.55 -9.55
C GLU A 61 -1.88 -6.62 -9.19
N GLN A 62 -1.41 -7.85 -8.92
CA GLN A 62 -2.27 -8.98 -8.54
C GLN A 62 -2.94 -8.74 -7.18
N GLN A 63 -2.19 -8.21 -6.20
CA GLN A 63 -2.74 -7.89 -4.89
C GLN A 63 -3.76 -6.75 -4.97
N VAL A 64 -3.43 -5.64 -5.64
CA VAL A 64 -4.35 -4.51 -5.83
C VAL A 64 -5.61 -4.96 -6.53
N ALA A 65 -5.50 -5.79 -7.58
CA ALA A 65 -6.66 -6.33 -8.29
C ALA A 65 -7.60 -7.12 -7.35
N ALA A 66 -7.06 -7.90 -6.41
CA ALA A 66 -7.85 -8.62 -5.42
C ALA A 66 -8.56 -7.70 -4.40
N TYR A 67 -8.03 -6.49 -4.17
CA TYR A 67 -8.59 -5.53 -3.21
C TYR A 67 -9.41 -4.39 -3.83
N ARG A 68 -9.48 -4.27 -5.17
CA ARG A 68 -10.32 -3.27 -5.86
C ARG A 68 -11.78 -3.35 -5.42
N GLU A 69 -12.36 -4.54 -5.49
CA GLU A 69 -13.78 -4.75 -5.15
C GLU A 69 -14.07 -4.51 -3.65
N PRO A 70 -13.24 -5.00 -2.69
CA PRO A 70 -13.31 -4.54 -1.30
C PRO A 70 -13.26 -3.03 -1.13
N PHE A 71 -12.30 -2.33 -1.76
CA PHE A 71 -12.20 -0.87 -1.68
C PHE A 71 -13.40 -0.16 -2.29
N GLU A 72 -13.97 -0.66 -3.39
CA GLU A 72 -15.18 -0.10 -4.01
C GLU A 72 -16.39 -0.13 -3.09
N ARG A 73 -16.45 -1.05 -2.12
CA ARG A 73 -17.54 -1.16 -1.14
C ARG A 73 -17.39 -0.25 0.06
N VAL A 74 -16.21 0.28 0.32
CA VAL A 74 -15.95 1.14 1.48
C VAL A 74 -16.73 2.46 1.41
N ARG A 75 -17.50 2.76 2.45
CA ARG A 75 -18.34 3.96 2.63
C ARG A 75 -17.97 4.77 3.87
N SER A 76 -17.10 4.28 4.74
CA SER A 76 -16.59 5.06 5.88
C SER A 76 -15.10 4.83 6.14
N LEU A 77 -14.46 5.71 6.93
CA LEU A 77 -13.06 5.53 7.34
C LEU A 77 -12.86 4.28 8.19
N ARG A 78 -13.86 3.88 8.99
CA ARG A 78 -13.77 2.65 9.78
C ARG A 78 -13.83 1.41 8.90
N GLU A 79 -14.63 1.43 7.85
CA GLU A 79 -14.63 0.37 6.84
C GLU A 79 -13.30 0.31 6.09
N LEU A 80 -12.70 1.45 5.72
CA LEU A 80 -11.35 1.50 5.13
C LEU A 80 -10.32 0.83 6.05
N GLN A 81 -10.36 1.14 7.34
CA GLN A 81 -9.43 0.54 8.30
C GLN A 81 -9.67 -0.96 8.50
N LYS A 82 -10.92 -1.42 8.42
CA LYS A 82 -11.22 -2.85 8.47
C LYS A 82 -10.55 -3.57 7.29
N VAL A 83 -10.69 -3.02 6.08
CA VAL A 83 -9.99 -3.54 4.88
C VAL A 83 -8.47 -3.48 5.07
N GLY A 84 -7.94 -2.37 5.61
CA GLY A 84 -6.51 -2.24 5.91
C GLY A 84 -5.98 -3.28 6.90
N ARG A 85 -6.73 -3.60 7.97
CA ARG A 85 -6.35 -4.64 8.94
C ARG A 85 -6.36 -6.05 8.33
N GLU A 86 -7.34 -6.33 7.48
CA GLU A 86 -7.40 -7.60 6.75
C GLU A 86 -6.22 -7.73 5.78
N LEU A 87 -5.92 -6.66 5.04
CA LEU A 87 -4.74 -6.56 4.19
C LEU A 87 -3.47 -6.80 5.01
N HIS A 88 -3.25 -6.07 6.10
CA HIS A 88 -2.10 -6.23 6.99
C HIS A 88 -1.89 -7.69 7.42
N THR A 89 -2.96 -8.33 7.91
CA THR A 89 -2.93 -9.71 8.38
C THR A 89 -2.54 -10.67 7.24
N ARG A 90 -3.15 -10.50 6.06
CA ARG A 90 -2.91 -11.36 4.90
C ARG A 90 -1.50 -11.19 4.35
N GLU A 91 -1.04 -9.94 4.18
CA GLU A 91 0.26 -9.63 3.59
C GLU A 91 1.41 -10.02 4.51
N SER A 92 1.23 -9.86 5.82
CA SER A 92 2.16 -10.34 6.83
C SER A 92 2.27 -11.88 6.79
N ALA A 93 1.14 -12.59 6.75
CA ALA A 93 1.14 -14.06 6.67
C ALA A 93 1.74 -14.60 5.36
N ALA A 94 1.62 -13.84 4.26
CA ALA A 94 2.21 -14.18 2.96
C ALA A 94 3.71 -13.81 2.85
N GLY A 95 4.31 -13.16 3.86
CA GLY A 95 5.69 -12.69 3.83
C GLY A 95 5.94 -11.50 2.91
N ASN A 96 4.89 -10.85 2.41
CA ASN A 96 4.99 -9.73 1.46
C ASN A 96 5.54 -8.46 2.11
N VAL A 97 5.31 -8.27 3.41
CA VAL A 97 5.87 -7.15 4.20
C VAL A 97 7.40 -7.21 4.23
N THR A 98 7.97 -8.42 4.37
CA THR A 98 9.43 -8.62 4.32
C THR A 98 9.98 -8.25 2.95
N VAL A 99 9.29 -8.64 1.87
CA VAL A 99 9.68 -8.29 0.50
C VAL A 99 9.63 -6.77 0.30
N LEU A 100 8.57 -6.10 0.76
CA LEU A 100 8.45 -4.64 0.71
C LEU A 100 9.61 -3.94 1.43
N GLY A 101 9.96 -4.37 2.65
CA GLY A 101 11.08 -3.80 3.40
C GLY A 101 12.42 -3.93 2.67
N GLN A 102 12.66 -5.07 2.02
CA GLN A 102 13.87 -5.29 1.22
C GLN A 102 13.91 -4.44 -0.05
N MET A 103 12.78 -4.29 -0.75
CA MET A 103 12.68 -3.42 -1.93
C MET A 103 12.90 -1.95 -1.57
N LEU A 104 12.32 -1.48 -0.47
CA LEU A 104 12.52 -0.11 0.04
C LEU A 104 13.98 0.14 0.42
N ALA A 105 14.64 -0.82 1.07
CA ALA A 105 16.06 -0.72 1.37
C ALA A 105 16.93 -0.67 0.09
N GLY A 106 16.65 -1.54 -0.89
CA GLY A 106 17.37 -1.57 -2.16
C GLY A 106 17.14 -0.34 -3.04
N ALA A 107 15.97 0.28 -2.97
CA ALA A 107 15.65 1.52 -3.68
C ALA A 107 16.57 2.69 -3.32
N GLN A 108 17.21 2.67 -2.14
CA GLN A 108 18.13 3.72 -1.71
C GLN A 108 19.42 3.77 -2.55
N THR A 109 19.77 2.68 -3.22
CA THR A 109 21.01 2.55 -4.01
C THR A 109 20.79 2.08 -5.43
N ASN A 110 19.58 1.63 -5.79
CA ASN A 110 19.22 1.15 -7.12
C ASN A 110 18.04 1.96 -7.72
N PRO A 111 18.28 2.81 -8.74
CA PRO A 111 17.23 3.62 -9.37
C PRO A 111 16.09 2.80 -10.00
N ALA A 112 16.38 1.60 -10.52
CA ALA A 112 15.34 0.73 -11.09
C ALA A 112 14.39 0.23 -10.00
N PHE A 113 14.93 -0.11 -8.82
CA PHE A 113 14.11 -0.50 -7.67
C PHE A 113 13.32 0.68 -7.12
N ALA A 114 13.93 1.88 -7.06
CA ALA A 114 13.24 3.08 -6.65
C ALA A 114 12.04 3.38 -7.56
N ALA A 115 12.22 3.25 -8.88
CA ALA A 115 11.15 3.43 -9.84
C ALA A 115 10.05 2.39 -9.68
N ALA A 116 10.40 1.11 -9.67
CA ALA A 116 9.43 0.03 -9.54
C ALA A 116 8.66 0.07 -8.21
N THR A 117 9.35 0.35 -7.10
CA THR A 117 8.73 0.46 -5.77
C THR A 117 7.78 1.64 -5.71
N ARG A 118 8.17 2.81 -6.24
CA ARG A 118 7.30 3.98 -6.32
C ARG A 118 6.04 3.67 -7.14
N ASP A 119 6.21 3.07 -8.31
CA ASP A 119 5.10 2.81 -9.23
C ASP A 119 4.16 1.74 -8.65
N ALA A 120 4.69 0.71 -7.98
CA ALA A 120 3.91 -0.28 -7.24
C ALA A 120 3.10 0.35 -6.09
N LEU A 121 3.73 1.19 -5.25
CA LEU A 121 3.05 1.89 -4.15
C LEU A 121 1.98 2.88 -4.65
N ALA A 122 2.19 3.44 -5.84
CA ALA A 122 1.20 4.32 -6.47
C ALA A 122 -0.10 3.58 -6.80
N LEU A 123 -0.05 2.28 -7.15
CA LEU A 123 -1.25 1.48 -7.41
C LEU A 123 -2.18 1.42 -6.19
N TRP A 124 -1.63 1.20 -4.99
CA TRP A 124 -2.39 1.24 -3.75
C TRP A 124 -2.88 2.65 -3.40
N THR A 125 -2.02 3.65 -3.61
CA THR A 125 -2.36 5.05 -3.33
C THR A 125 -3.57 5.52 -4.15
N VAL A 126 -3.68 5.09 -5.41
CA VAL A 126 -4.83 5.40 -6.27
C VAL A 126 -6.13 4.82 -5.71
N GLU A 127 -6.14 3.58 -5.22
CA GLU A 127 -7.35 2.99 -4.64
C GLU A 127 -7.73 3.68 -3.33
N ILE A 128 -6.75 4.04 -2.49
CA ILE A 128 -6.98 4.81 -1.26
C ILE A 128 -7.56 6.20 -1.60
N GLU A 129 -7.02 6.89 -2.61
CA GLU A 129 -7.51 8.19 -3.06
C GLU A 129 -8.98 8.12 -3.49
N ARG A 130 -9.36 7.09 -4.25
CA ARG A 130 -10.76 6.86 -4.65
C ARG A 130 -11.68 6.65 -3.45
N VAL A 131 -11.23 5.89 -2.45
CA VAL A 131 -12.00 5.68 -1.22
C VAL A 131 -12.15 7.00 -0.47
N LEU A 132 -11.07 7.75 -0.26
CA LEU A 132 -11.10 9.02 0.47
C LEU A 132 -11.96 10.06 -0.24
N ALA A 133 -11.85 10.17 -1.57
CA ALA A 133 -12.71 11.06 -2.36
C ALA A 133 -14.19 10.76 -2.15
N ARG A 134 -14.55 9.47 -2.10
CA ARG A 134 -15.93 9.04 -1.88
C ARG A 134 -16.40 9.26 -0.45
N VAL A 135 -15.60 8.88 0.55
CA VAL A 135 -15.97 8.99 1.97
C VAL A 135 -16.05 10.45 2.42
N LEU A 136 -15.19 11.32 1.88
CA LEU A 136 -15.14 12.72 2.27
C LEU A 136 -16.06 13.63 1.46
N ALA A 137 -16.71 13.14 0.40
CA ALA A 137 -17.53 13.96 -0.51
C ALA A 137 -18.61 14.78 0.22
N ASP A 138 -19.33 14.13 1.13
CA ASP A 138 -20.41 14.75 1.91
C ASP A 138 -19.95 15.20 3.32
N SER A 139 -18.66 15.01 3.63
CA SER A 139 -18.10 15.32 4.94
C SER A 139 -17.85 16.83 5.10
N PRO A 140 -17.98 17.39 6.32
CA PRO A 140 -17.53 18.76 6.63
C PRO A 140 -16.08 19.05 6.22
N LEU A 141 -15.25 18.00 6.07
CA LEU A 141 -13.85 18.08 5.69
C LEU A 141 -13.63 18.10 4.16
N GLY A 142 -14.61 17.71 3.34
CA GLY A 142 -14.42 17.41 1.91
C GLY A 142 -13.83 18.56 1.08
N GLU A 143 -14.24 19.81 1.35
CA GLU A 143 -13.74 20.98 0.59
C GLU A 143 -12.38 21.51 1.06
N VAL A 144 -11.90 21.05 2.21
CA VAL A 144 -10.67 21.54 2.83
C VAL A 144 -9.57 20.47 2.80
N ALA A 145 -9.96 19.21 2.66
CA ALA A 145 -9.06 18.08 2.55
C ALA A 145 -8.34 18.07 1.20
N ASP A 146 -7.01 18.07 1.23
CA ASP A 146 -6.18 17.65 0.09
C ASP A 146 -6.26 16.13 -0.03
N VAL A 147 -7.28 15.62 -0.73
CA VAL A 147 -7.53 14.18 -0.88
C VAL A 147 -6.32 13.44 -1.48
N PRO A 148 -5.68 13.92 -2.56
CA PRO A 148 -4.44 13.32 -3.08
C PRO A 148 -3.29 13.29 -2.06
N GLY A 149 -3.09 14.37 -1.30
CA GLY A 149 -2.09 14.42 -0.23
C GLY A 149 -2.40 13.46 0.92
N LEU A 150 -3.66 13.41 1.35
CA LEU A 150 -4.12 12.49 2.40
C LEU A 150 -3.99 11.04 1.98
N ALA A 151 -4.27 10.69 0.73
CA ALA A 151 -4.09 9.33 0.23
C ALA A 151 -2.63 8.86 0.35
N ARG A 152 -1.68 9.74 0.01
CA ARG A 152 -0.23 9.48 0.17
C ARG A 152 0.15 9.35 1.64
N ALA A 153 -0.39 10.22 2.50
CA ALA A 153 -0.13 10.17 3.94
C ALA A 153 -0.66 8.85 4.54
N VAL A 154 -1.88 8.45 4.20
CA VAL A 154 -2.49 7.19 4.65
C VAL A 154 -1.68 5.99 4.15
N ALA A 155 -1.30 5.97 2.87
CA ALA A 155 -0.45 4.91 2.32
C ALA A 155 0.90 4.82 3.05
N ALA A 156 1.56 5.95 3.29
CA ALA A 156 2.84 6.00 4.00
C ALA A 156 2.71 5.55 5.47
N SER A 157 1.66 5.99 6.16
CA SER A 157 1.36 5.53 7.53
C SER A 157 1.11 4.03 7.58
N PHE A 158 0.39 3.48 6.60
CA PHE A 158 0.15 2.04 6.50
C PHE A 158 1.44 1.26 6.30
N ILE A 159 2.29 1.66 5.36
CA ILE A 159 3.62 1.06 5.16
C ILE A 159 4.45 1.13 6.44
N GLY A 160 4.42 2.26 7.15
CA GLY A 160 5.11 2.40 8.43
C GLY A 160 4.61 1.41 9.48
N MET A 161 3.29 1.22 9.60
CA MET A 161 2.70 0.24 10.50
C MET A 161 3.11 -1.18 10.12
N GLU A 162 3.02 -1.55 8.84
CA GLU A 162 3.46 -2.86 8.33
C GLU A 162 4.91 -3.19 8.75
N LEU A 163 5.83 -2.24 8.53
CA LEU A 163 7.25 -2.44 8.82
C LEU A 163 7.56 -2.46 10.33
N LEU A 164 6.80 -1.72 11.14
CA LEU A 164 6.99 -1.65 12.59
C LEU A 164 6.32 -2.80 13.35
N ALA A 165 5.29 -3.43 12.77
CA ALA A 165 4.53 -4.49 13.44
C ALA A 165 5.39 -5.67 13.92
N ALA A 166 6.45 -6.01 13.17
CA ALA A 166 7.38 -7.07 13.57
C ALA A 166 8.29 -6.66 14.75
N VAL A 167 8.48 -5.36 14.98
CA VAL A 167 9.34 -4.80 16.04
C VAL A 167 8.52 -4.50 17.30
N ASP A 168 7.33 -3.93 17.14
CA ASP A 168 6.42 -3.57 18.23
C ASP A 168 4.96 -3.97 17.90
N PRO A 169 4.60 -5.24 18.13
CA PRO A 169 3.24 -5.73 17.88
C PRO A 169 2.16 -5.05 18.72
N GLU A 170 2.50 -4.52 19.90
CA GLU A 170 1.54 -3.83 20.76
C GLU A 170 1.33 -2.38 20.30
N GLY A 171 2.40 -1.72 19.85
CA GLY A 171 2.36 -0.43 19.18
C GLY A 171 1.51 -0.46 17.91
N ASP A 172 1.65 -1.51 17.09
CA ASP A 172 0.83 -1.71 15.89
C ASP A 172 -0.67 -1.81 16.22
N LYS A 173 -1.05 -2.67 17.18
CA LYS A 173 -2.43 -2.77 17.67
C LYS A 173 -2.93 -1.43 18.21
N ALA A 174 -2.09 -0.68 18.92
CA ALA A 174 -2.44 0.63 19.44
C ALA A 174 -2.68 1.65 18.32
N ALA A 175 -1.85 1.64 17.27
CA ALA A 175 -2.02 2.50 16.10
C ALA A 175 -3.34 2.24 15.38
N PHE A 176 -3.67 0.97 15.11
CA PHE A 176 -4.97 0.62 14.50
C PHE A 176 -6.17 1.01 15.37
N ARG A 177 -6.07 0.89 16.71
CA ARG A 177 -7.12 1.37 17.63
C ARG A 177 -7.29 2.89 17.58
N ALA A 178 -6.18 3.64 17.58
CA ALA A 178 -6.21 5.10 17.52
C ALA A 178 -6.82 5.59 16.21
N LEU A 179 -6.49 4.94 15.08
CA LEU A 179 -7.13 5.22 13.81
C LEU A 179 -8.64 4.97 13.87
N ASP A 180 -9.10 3.85 14.48
CA ASP A 180 -10.54 3.52 14.56
C ASP A 180 -11.32 4.57 15.35
N GLN A 181 -10.72 5.09 16.43
CA GLN A 181 -11.26 6.20 17.21
C GLN A 181 -11.39 7.48 16.38
N LEU A 182 -10.38 7.84 15.55
CA LEU A 182 -10.48 8.98 14.64
C LEU A 182 -11.59 8.79 13.60
N GLY A 183 -11.75 7.57 13.09
CA GLY A 183 -12.84 7.22 12.18
C GLY A 183 -14.22 7.42 12.83
N ALA A 184 -14.38 6.96 14.07
CA ALA A 184 -15.62 7.13 14.84
C ALA A 184 -15.95 8.62 15.11
N LEU A 185 -14.93 9.44 15.38
CA LEU A 185 -15.12 10.89 15.54
C LEU A 185 -15.61 11.54 14.24
N LEU A 186 -15.09 11.13 13.08
CA LEU A 186 -15.56 11.65 11.80
C LEU A 186 -17.00 11.23 11.50
N GLU A 187 -17.34 9.96 11.72
CA GLU A 187 -18.72 9.47 11.58
C GLU A 187 -19.69 10.28 12.46
N TYR A 188 -19.32 10.55 13.72
CA TYR A 188 -20.12 11.40 14.60
C TYR A 188 -20.31 12.82 14.04
N LEU A 189 -19.27 13.42 13.44
CA LEU A 189 -19.37 14.74 12.79
C LEU A 189 -20.28 14.71 11.56
N ASP A 190 -20.31 13.59 10.85
CA ASP A 190 -21.15 13.40 9.67
C ASP A 190 -22.62 13.20 10.02
N ASP A 191 -22.92 12.61 11.18
CA ASP A 191 -24.27 12.40 11.70
C ASP A 191 -24.88 13.66 12.37
N LEU A 192 -24.11 14.75 12.50
CA LEU A 192 -24.62 16.00 13.04
C LEU A 192 -25.75 16.59 12.18
N GLY A 193 -26.76 17.15 12.84
CA GLY A 193 -27.83 17.88 12.18
C GLY A 193 -27.30 19.04 11.30
N PRO A 194 -28.04 19.47 10.25
CA PRO A 194 -27.53 20.37 9.21
C PRO A 194 -26.89 21.67 9.73
N ALA A 195 -27.47 22.27 10.78
CA ALA A 195 -26.96 23.49 11.39
C ALA A 195 -25.60 23.28 12.09
N SER A 196 -25.46 22.21 12.86
CA SER A 196 -24.22 21.83 13.54
C SER A 196 -23.12 21.45 12.55
N ARG A 197 -23.50 20.77 11.45
CA ARG A 197 -22.59 20.40 10.37
C ARG A 197 -22.01 21.62 9.64
N ALA A 198 -22.86 22.61 9.35
CA ALA A 198 -22.43 23.87 8.75
C ALA A 198 -21.49 24.67 9.66
N ALA A 199 -21.79 24.70 10.97
CA ALA A 199 -20.93 25.34 11.96
C ALA A 199 -19.56 24.66 12.07
N ALA A 200 -19.54 23.32 12.13
CA ALA A 200 -18.31 22.53 12.15
C ALA A 200 -17.45 22.79 10.90
N ARG A 201 -18.03 22.75 9.70
CA ARG A 201 -17.34 23.05 8.43
C ARG A 201 -16.73 24.45 8.42
N ARG A 202 -17.45 25.46 8.93
CA ARG A 202 -16.93 26.84 9.03
C ARG A 202 -15.77 26.94 10.02
N ALA A 203 -15.86 26.26 11.15
CA ALA A 203 -14.80 26.22 12.16
C ALA A 203 -13.52 25.56 11.60
N VAL A 204 -13.67 24.38 10.97
CA VAL A 204 -12.55 23.66 10.33
C VAL A 204 -11.87 24.52 9.27
N ARG A 205 -12.65 25.14 8.36
CA ARG A 205 -12.09 25.99 7.31
C ARG A 205 -11.30 27.17 7.88
N THR A 206 -11.77 27.76 8.97
CA THR A 206 -11.06 28.84 9.67
C THR A 206 -9.75 28.36 10.27
N ALA A 207 -9.74 27.18 10.88
CA ALA A 207 -8.55 26.59 11.49
C ALA A 207 -7.47 26.26 10.45
N VAL A 208 -7.84 25.59 9.35
CA VAL A 208 -6.87 25.21 8.29
C VAL A 208 -6.28 26.44 7.60
N ARG A 209 -7.08 27.49 7.36
CA ARG A 209 -6.54 28.74 6.80
C ARG A 209 -5.52 29.42 7.69
N ARG A 210 -5.59 29.23 9.02
CA ARG A 210 -4.61 29.76 9.97
C ARG A 210 -3.32 28.93 9.95
N SER A 211 -3.40 27.61 9.83
CA SER A 211 -2.22 26.74 9.83
C SER A 211 -1.38 26.87 8.57
N VAL A 212 -1.98 27.10 7.40
CA VAL A 212 -1.24 27.27 6.12
C VAL A 212 -0.51 28.63 6.04
N ARG A 213 -0.84 29.59 6.91
CA ARG A 213 -0.23 30.92 6.97
C ARG A 213 0.87 31.07 8.02
N ALA A 214 1.05 30.06 8.88
CA ALA A 214 2.06 30.02 9.93
C ALA A 214 3.27 29.22 9.47
#